data_AF-A0A7V8GK17-F1
#
_entry.id   AF-A0A7V8GK17-F1
#
_cell.length_a   1.000
_cell.length_b   1.000
_cell.length_c   1.000
_cell.angle_alpha   90.00
_cell.angle_beta   90.00
_cell.angle_gamma   90.00
#
_symmetry.space_group_name_H-M   'P 1'
#
loop_
_entity.id
_entity.type
_entity.pdbx_description
1 polymer ?
#
loop_
_entity_poly.entity_id
_entity_poly.type
_entity_poly.pdbx_seq_one_letter_code
_entity_poly.pdbx_strand_id
1 'polypeptide(L)'
;MKDKVVLSILQELGWKCGKDEAGDVYCQLEQGGKQLQIIPTIRKLSDHFRVSLMPSISTKEFSAAAAQIFGEPIDHEPIIVSNLRDEKIPSVAREDVVRLAERALSWASMQDVEAGLAAYRSLPTDAKGARPLRHLAALALSGDVGRLHGYKESFDQGDRMGFVPYITAKMIERAISIAQENAEVSRPHCPRVISKP
;
A
#
# COMPACT_ATOMS: atom_id res chain seq x y z
N MET A 1 25.34 -2.54 -13.92
CA MET A 1 25.18 -3.29 -15.20
C MET A 1 24.18 -4.43 -15.06
N LYS A 2 24.26 -5.27 -14.01
CA LYS A 2 23.29 -6.36 -13.79
C LYS A 2 21.89 -5.89 -13.39
N ASP A 3 21.79 -4.78 -12.67
CA ASP A 3 20.49 -4.19 -12.34
C ASP A 3 19.73 -3.80 -13.62
N LYS A 4 20.43 -3.25 -14.62
CA LYS A 4 19.83 -2.95 -15.93
C LYS A 4 19.28 -4.20 -16.61
N VAL A 5 19.99 -5.33 -16.53
CA VAL A 5 19.53 -6.61 -17.11
C VAL A 5 18.25 -7.08 -16.42
N VAL A 6 18.22 -7.08 -15.08
CA VAL A 6 17.02 -7.47 -14.32
C VAL A 6 15.84 -6.56 -14.66
N LEU A 7 16.05 -5.25 -14.73
CA LEU A 7 15.01 -4.29 -15.05
C LEU A 7 14.49 -4.44 -16.47
N SER A 8 15.36 -4.64 -17.46
CA SER A 8 14.94 -4.89 -18.85
C SER A 8 14.08 -6.15 -18.96
N ILE A 9 14.46 -7.23 -18.26
CA ILE A 9 13.67 -8.47 -18.26
C ILE A 9 12.31 -8.24 -17.58
N LEU A 10 12.26 -7.53 -16.45
CA LEU A 10 10.99 -7.20 -15.79
C LEU A 10 10.09 -6.34 -16.69
N GLN A 11 10.65 -5.38 -17.41
CA GLN A 11 9.90 -4.56 -18.38
C GLN A 11 9.34 -5.40 -19.53
N GLU A 12 10.11 -6.36 -20.06
CA GLU A 12 9.63 -7.32 -21.07
C GLU A 12 8.51 -8.23 -20.54
N LEU A 13 8.51 -8.53 -19.23
CA LEU A 13 7.44 -9.24 -18.55
C LEU A 13 6.21 -8.36 -18.24
N GLY A 14 6.20 -7.11 -18.69
CA GLY A 14 5.08 -6.17 -18.53
C GLY A 14 5.12 -5.31 -17.27
N TRP A 15 6.19 -5.37 -16.48
CA TRP A 15 6.32 -4.53 -15.29
C TRP A 15 6.70 -3.09 -15.67
N LYS A 16 6.07 -2.12 -15.00
CA LYS A 16 6.46 -0.71 -15.09
C LYS A 16 7.51 -0.42 -14.03
N CYS A 17 8.75 -0.21 -14.44
CA CYS A 17 9.85 0.07 -13.52
C CYS A 17 10.18 1.56 -13.46
N GLY A 18 10.47 2.05 -12.27
CA GLY A 18 10.79 3.45 -11.99
C GLY A 18 11.83 3.59 -10.88
N LYS A 19 12.07 4.83 -10.48
CA LYS A 19 12.84 5.17 -9.29
C LYS A 19 12.02 6.11 -8.43
N ASP A 20 12.10 5.95 -7.13
CA ASP A 20 11.54 6.92 -6.20
C ASP A 20 12.48 8.12 -5.99
N GLU A 21 12.08 9.05 -5.13
CA GLU A 21 12.85 10.24 -4.81
C GLU A 21 14.20 9.93 -4.14
N ALA A 22 14.31 8.80 -3.43
CA ALA A 22 15.56 8.33 -2.84
C ALA A 22 16.48 7.66 -3.88
N GLY A 23 15.98 7.43 -5.10
CA GLY A 23 16.67 6.74 -6.18
C GLY A 23 16.56 5.21 -6.10
N ASP A 24 15.75 4.70 -5.18
CA ASP A 24 15.47 3.27 -5.04
C ASP A 24 14.61 2.80 -6.21
N VAL A 25 14.99 1.66 -6.76
CA VAL A 25 14.33 1.09 -7.93
C VAL A 25 13.14 0.26 -7.48
N TYR A 26 12.00 0.49 -8.13
CA TYR A 26 10.81 -0.31 -7.97
C TYR A 26 10.26 -0.74 -9.33
N CYS A 27 9.47 -1.82 -9.34
CA CYS A 27 8.68 -2.21 -10.49
C CYS A 27 7.26 -2.56 -10.07
N GLN A 28 6.27 -2.12 -10.84
CA GLN A 28 4.86 -2.28 -10.54
C GLN A 28 4.11 -3.04 -11.64
N LEU A 29 3.11 -3.79 -11.23
CA LEU A 29 2.16 -4.48 -12.08
C LEU A 29 0.77 -4.41 -11.46
N GLU A 30 -0.26 -4.28 -12.27
CA GLU A 30 -1.65 -4.41 -11.83
C GLU A 30 -2.21 -5.77 -12.22
N GLN A 31 -2.78 -6.48 -11.25
CA GLN A 31 -3.40 -7.78 -11.51
C GLN A 31 -4.56 -8.03 -10.54
N GLY A 32 -5.74 -8.33 -11.08
CA GLY A 32 -6.91 -8.71 -10.29
C GLY A 32 -7.35 -7.65 -9.27
N GLY A 33 -7.30 -6.37 -9.64
CA GLY A 33 -7.63 -5.24 -8.75
C GLY A 33 -6.55 -4.90 -7.72
N LYS A 34 -5.46 -5.67 -7.64
CA LYS A 34 -4.31 -5.39 -6.77
C LYS A 34 -3.23 -4.64 -7.54
N GLN A 35 -2.59 -3.70 -6.85
CA GLN A 35 -1.32 -3.12 -7.27
C GLN A 35 -0.20 -3.92 -6.60
N LEU A 36 0.63 -4.59 -7.40
CA LEU A 36 1.80 -5.32 -6.94
C LEU A 36 3.04 -4.48 -7.22
N GLN A 37 3.83 -4.22 -6.19
CA GLN A 37 5.15 -3.60 -6.32
C GLN A 37 6.23 -4.58 -5.87
N ILE A 38 7.30 -4.70 -6.65
CA ILE A 38 8.53 -5.36 -6.24
C ILE A 38 9.66 -4.35 -6.11
N ILE A 39 10.52 -4.56 -5.11
CA ILE A 39 11.77 -3.83 -4.95
C ILE A 39 12.91 -4.81 -5.29
N PRO A 40 13.55 -4.67 -6.47
CA PRO A 40 14.69 -5.50 -6.83
C PRO A 40 15.91 -5.15 -5.97
N THR A 41 16.50 -6.15 -5.34
CA THR A 41 17.78 -6.01 -4.64
C THR A 41 18.75 -7.05 -5.16
N ILE A 42 19.90 -6.60 -5.65
CA ILE A 42 20.95 -7.45 -6.21
C ILE A 42 22.25 -7.12 -5.48
N ARG A 43 22.76 -8.07 -4.70
CA ARG A 43 24.03 -7.94 -3.99
C ARG A 43 25.03 -8.93 -4.55
N LYS A 44 26.14 -8.44 -5.09
CA LYS A 44 27.26 -9.28 -5.53
C LYS A 44 28.10 -9.69 -4.32
N LEU A 45 28.33 -10.99 -4.18
CA LEU A 45 29.30 -11.60 -3.26
C LEU A 45 30.41 -12.29 -4.07
N SER A 46 31.39 -12.88 -3.39
CA SER A 46 32.62 -13.43 -4.00
C SER A 46 32.35 -14.53 -5.03
N ASP A 47 31.41 -15.43 -4.75
CA ASP A 47 31.08 -16.63 -5.55
C ASP A 47 29.64 -16.63 -6.09
N HIS A 48 28.81 -15.67 -5.69
CA HIS A 48 27.39 -15.64 -6.04
C HIS A 48 26.76 -14.25 -5.94
N PHE A 49 25.50 -14.16 -6.33
CA PHE A 49 24.61 -13.02 -6.10
C PHE A 49 23.55 -13.40 -5.08
N ARG A 50 23.17 -12.45 -4.24
CA ARG A 50 21.92 -12.47 -3.49
C ARG A 50 20.91 -11.61 -4.22
N VAL A 51 19.85 -12.23 -4.70
CA VAL A 51 18.81 -11.55 -5.48
C VAL A 51 17.46 -11.71 -4.79
N SER A 52 16.76 -10.60 -4.61
CA SER A 52 15.37 -10.58 -4.15
C SER A 52 14.55 -9.63 -5.00
N LEU A 53 13.30 -10.01 -5.29
CA LEU A 53 12.26 -9.13 -5.81
C LEU A 53 11.22 -8.99 -4.70
N MET A 54 11.52 -8.20 -3.66
CA MET A 54 10.68 -8.16 -2.45
C MET A 54 9.30 -7.60 -2.79
N PRO A 55 8.22 -8.41 -2.75
CA PRO A 55 6.91 -7.96 -3.18
C PRO A 55 6.13 -7.30 -2.04
N SER A 56 5.27 -6.36 -2.43
CA SER A 56 4.23 -5.78 -1.59
C SER A 56 2.97 -5.56 -2.42
N ILE A 57 1.80 -5.67 -1.80
CA ILE A 57 0.52 -5.43 -2.45
C ILE A 57 -0.20 -4.23 -1.85
N SER A 58 -0.94 -3.54 -2.70
CA SER A 58 -1.87 -2.49 -2.36
C SER A 58 -3.11 -2.55 -3.27
N THR A 59 -3.99 -1.57 -3.13
CA THR A 59 -5.05 -1.24 -4.09
C THR A 59 -4.95 0.22 -4.47
N LYS A 60 -5.54 0.59 -5.62
CA LYS A 60 -5.55 1.99 -6.08
C LYS A 60 -6.26 2.88 -5.07
N GLU A 61 -7.37 2.39 -4.53
CA GLU A 61 -8.21 3.08 -3.57
C GLU A 61 -7.44 3.36 -2.28
N PHE A 62 -6.67 2.39 -1.79
CA PHE A 62 -5.88 2.56 -0.58
C PHE A 62 -4.70 3.50 -0.75
N SER A 63 -3.92 3.35 -1.83
CA SER A 63 -2.82 4.28 -2.13
C SER A 63 -3.34 5.71 -2.34
N ALA A 64 -4.47 5.88 -3.04
CA ALA A 64 -5.09 7.18 -3.25
C ALA A 64 -5.59 7.81 -1.95
N ALA A 65 -6.25 7.04 -1.07
CA ALA A 65 -6.69 7.54 0.23
C ALA A 65 -5.50 7.97 1.10
N ALA A 66 -4.42 7.18 1.12
CA ALA A 66 -3.19 7.54 1.84
C ALA A 66 -2.56 8.83 1.28
N ALA A 67 -2.43 8.94 -0.05
CA ALA A 67 -1.92 10.14 -0.74
C ALA A 67 -2.74 11.38 -0.39
N GLN A 68 -4.07 11.27 -0.47
CA GLN A 68 -4.98 12.38 -0.19
C GLN A 68 -4.87 12.83 1.27
N ILE A 69 -4.87 11.90 2.23
CA ILE A 69 -4.71 12.19 3.66
C ILE A 69 -3.38 12.90 3.91
N PHE A 70 -2.29 12.33 3.40
CA PHE A 70 -0.95 12.86 3.57
C PHE A 70 -0.79 14.25 2.92
N GLY A 71 -1.38 14.43 1.73
CA GLY A 71 -1.32 15.66 0.95
C GLY A 71 -0.13 15.74 0.01
N GLU A 72 0.55 14.62 -0.22
CA GLU A 72 1.64 14.45 -1.17
C GLU A 72 1.33 13.22 -2.06
N PRO A 73 1.84 13.19 -3.30
CA PRO A 73 1.62 12.05 -4.17
C PRO A 73 2.22 10.77 -3.57
N ILE A 74 1.41 9.70 -3.52
CA ILE A 74 1.87 8.35 -3.16
C ILE A 74 1.39 7.40 -4.25
N ASP A 75 2.33 6.83 -5.01
CA ASP A 75 2.03 5.90 -6.10
C ASP A 75 1.61 4.53 -5.58
N HIS A 76 2.23 4.07 -4.48
CA HIS A 76 1.98 2.76 -3.88
C HIS A 76 2.21 2.78 -2.37
N GLU A 77 1.12 2.79 -1.59
CA GLU A 77 1.19 2.60 -0.15
C GLU A 77 0.92 1.12 0.19
N PRO A 78 1.87 0.35 0.72
CA PRO A 78 1.70 -1.09 0.84
C PRO A 78 0.71 -1.48 1.96
N ILE A 79 -0.25 -2.34 1.60
CA ILE A 79 -1.15 -2.99 2.54
C ILE A 79 -0.43 -4.19 3.18
N ILE A 80 0.04 -5.13 2.36
CA ILE A 80 0.79 -6.31 2.81
C ILE A 80 2.17 -6.29 2.17
N VAL A 81 3.20 -6.51 2.99
CA VAL A 81 4.60 -6.61 2.57
C VAL A 81 5.08 -8.02 2.84
N SER A 82 5.80 -8.59 1.88
CA SER A 82 6.36 -9.92 2.03
C SER A 82 7.72 -9.90 2.72
N ASN A 83 8.02 -10.98 3.44
CA ASN A 83 9.34 -11.29 3.97
C ASN A 83 10.04 -12.39 3.16
N LEU A 84 9.77 -12.48 1.84
CA LEU A 84 10.46 -13.42 0.96
C LEU A 84 11.98 -13.21 1.04
N ARG A 85 12.69 -14.31 1.30
CA ARG A 85 14.15 -14.30 1.42
C ARG A 85 14.81 -14.07 0.06
N ASP A 86 16.00 -13.48 0.14
CA ASP A 86 16.93 -13.41 -0.98
C ASP A 86 17.40 -14.81 -1.38
N GLU A 87 17.59 -15.00 -2.68
CA GLU A 87 18.10 -16.25 -3.23
C GLU A 87 19.58 -16.13 -3.58
N LYS A 88 20.35 -17.19 -3.26
CA LYS A 88 21.73 -17.35 -3.70
C LYS A 88 21.73 -17.87 -5.13
N ILE A 89 22.20 -17.04 -6.06
CA ILE A 89 22.25 -17.35 -7.49
C ILE A 89 23.69 -17.19 -7.99
N PRO A 90 24.33 -18.22 -8.57
CA PRO A 90 25.71 -18.14 -9.06
C PRO A 90 25.91 -17.02 -10.11
N SER A 91 24.95 -16.87 -11.02
CA SER A 91 24.91 -15.83 -12.04
C SER A 91 23.47 -15.44 -12.34
N VAL A 92 23.17 -14.13 -12.34
CA VAL A 92 21.84 -13.63 -12.70
C VAL A 92 21.56 -13.90 -14.18
N ALA A 93 20.73 -14.91 -14.46
CA ALA A 93 20.23 -15.25 -15.80
C ALA A 93 18.77 -14.82 -15.97
N ARG A 94 18.23 -14.93 -17.19
CA ARG A 94 16.85 -14.53 -17.48
C ARG A 94 15.85 -15.40 -16.73
N GLU A 95 16.11 -16.69 -16.73
CA GLU A 95 15.27 -17.73 -16.14
C GLU A 95 15.11 -17.50 -14.64
N ASP A 96 16.15 -17.02 -13.97
CA ASP A 96 16.10 -16.63 -12.56
C ASP A 96 15.15 -15.44 -12.32
N VAL A 97 15.23 -14.41 -13.16
CA VAL A 97 14.39 -13.21 -13.02
C VAL A 97 12.92 -13.56 -13.28
N VAL A 98 12.65 -14.36 -14.32
CA VAL A 98 11.29 -14.84 -14.64
C VAL A 98 10.73 -15.62 -13.46
N ARG A 99 11.48 -16.61 -12.95
CA ARG A 99 11.07 -17.43 -11.82
C ARG A 99 10.83 -16.61 -10.55
N LEU A 100 11.68 -15.63 -10.25
CA LEU A 100 11.50 -14.73 -9.11
C LEU A 100 10.26 -13.83 -9.27
N ALA A 101 9.98 -13.35 -10.48
CA ALA A 101 8.80 -12.55 -10.78
C ALA A 101 7.51 -13.38 -10.66
N GLU A 102 7.50 -14.60 -11.19
CA GLU A 102 6.38 -15.55 -11.05
C GLU A 102 6.14 -15.90 -9.58
N ARG A 103 7.20 -16.09 -8.79
CA ARG A 103 7.10 -16.29 -7.33
C ARG A 103 6.45 -15.09 -6.63
N ALA A 104 6.80 -13.87 -7.01
CA ALA A 104 6.19 -12.65 -6.48
C ALA A 104 4.69 -12.56 -6.84
N LEU A 105 4.32 -12.89 -8.07
CA LEU A 105 2.93 -12.92 -8.54
C LEU A 105 2.11 -13.99 -7.82
N SER A 106 2.66 -15.21 -7.70
CA SER A 106 2.04 -16.30 -6.96
C SER A 106 1.80 -15.90 -5.50
N TRP A 107 2.81 -15.33 -4.85
CA TRP A 107 2.65 -14.80 -3.48
C TRP A 107 1.52 -13.76 -3.39
N ALA A 108 1.47 -12.79 -4.30
CA ALA A 108 0.47 -11.72 -4.30
C ALA A 108 -0.97 -12.27 -4.52
N SER A 109 -1.12 -13.31 -5.34
CA SER A 109 -2.41 -13.94 -5.61
C SER A 109 -3.03 -14.58 -4.35
N MET A 110 -2.19 -15.12 -3.46
CA MET A 110 -2.63 -15.79 -2.23
C MET A 110 -2.98 -14.84 -1.08
N GLN A 111 -2.70 -13.53 -1.21
CA GLN A 111 -2.94 -12.59 -0.13
C GLN A 111 -4.39 -12.11 -0.07
N ASP A 112 -4.91 -11.99 1.15
CA ASP A 112 -6.21 -11.37 1.43
C ASP A 112 -6.01 -9.88 1.77
N VAL A 113 -6.45 -9.02 0.85
CA VAL A 113 -6.34 -7.55 0.98
C VAL A 113 -7.21 -7.04 2.13
N GLU A 114 -8.43 -7.57 2.28
CA GLU A 114 -9.38 -7.12 3.30
C GLU A 114 -8.88 -7.47 4.71
N ALA A 115 -8.27 -8.65 4.87
CA ALA A 115 -7.60 -9.00 6.12
C ALA A 115 -6.47 -8.01 6.46
N GLY A 116 -5.70 -7.56 5.47
CA GLY A 116 -4.67 -6.54 5.63
C GLY A 116 -5.24 -5.17 6.04
N LEU A 117 -6.33 -4.73 5.40
CA LEU A 117 -7.02 -3.49 5.76
C LEU A 117 -7.65 -3.57 7.16
N ALA A 118 -8.24 -4.71 7.53
CA ALA A 118 -8.76 -4.96 8.87
C ALA A 118 -7.67 -4.86 9.95
N ALA A 119 -6.47 -5.37 9.66
CA ALA A 119 -5.32 -5.22 10.55
C ALA A 119 -4.93 -3.75 10.75
N TYR A 120 -4.94 -2.93 9.69
CA TYR A 120 -4.68 -1.49 9.83
C TYR A 120 -5.76 -0.76 10.62
N ARG A 121 -7.04 -1.07 10.40
CA ARG A 121 -8.15 -0.52 11.20
C ARG A 121 -8.00 -0.84 12.68
N SER A 122 -7.42 -1.98 13.01
CA SER A 122 -7.25 -2.43 14.40
C SER A 122 -5.98 -1.88 15.08
N LEU A 123 -5.16 -1.07 14.39
CA LEU A 123 -3.93 -0.54 14.99
C LEU A 123 -4.22 0.41 16.15
N PRO A 124 -3.32 0.42 17.16
CA PRO A 124 -3.27 1.50 18.13
C PRO A 124 -2.72 2.77 17.46
N THR A 125 -3.13 3.91 17.98
CA THR A 125 -2.73 5.25 17.51
C THR A 125 -1.24 5.52 17.69
N ASP A 126 -0.59 4.86 18.64
CA ASP A 126 0.85 4.98 18.92
C ASP A 126 1.77 4.09 18.08
N ALA A 127 1.21 3.40 17.07
CA ALA A 127 1.97 2.61 16.12
C ALA A 127 3.08 3.44 15.45
N LYS A 128 4.23 2.81 15.18
CA LYS A 128 5.43 3.51 14.67
C LYS A 128 5.52 3.51 13.15
N GLY A 129 6.38 4.37 12.61
CA GLY A 129 6.65 4.50 11.18
C GLY A 129 5.43 5.01 10.41
N ALA A 130 5.22 4.51 9.19
CA ALA A 130 4.08 4.89 8.33
C ALA A 130 2.72 4.31 8.77
N ARG A 131 2.72 3.43 9.79
CA ARG A 131 1.53 2.67 10.21
C ARG A 131 0.33 3.56 10.63
N PRO A 132 0.52 4.71 11.30
CA PRO A 132 -0.61 5.59 11.61
C PRO A 132 -1.30 6.20 10.38
N LEU A 133 -0.55 6.50 9.31
CA LEU A 133 -1.16 6.95 8.05
C LEU A 133 -2.02 5.83 7.44
N ARG A 134 -1.50 4.60 7.40
CA ARG A 134 -2.22 3.42 6.93
C ARG A 134 -3.47 3.13 7.76
N HIS A 135 -3.39 3.35 9.07
CA HIS A 135 -4.53 3.25 9.97
C HIS A 135 -5.64 4.23 9.57
N LEU A 136 -5.30 5.52 9.39
CA LEU A 136 -6.27 6.54 8.96
C LEU A 136 -6.86 6.21 7.58
N ALA A 137 -6.04 5.81 6.61
CA ALA A 137 -6.51 5.43 5.28
C ALA A 137 -7.46 4.22 5.31
N ALA A 138 -7.15 3.20 6.12
CA ALA A 138 -8.02 2.02 6.24
C ALA A 138 -9.36 2.34 6.93
N LEU A 139 -9.35 3.20 7.95
CA LEU A 139 -10.59 3.70 8.56
C LEU A 139 -11.42 4.50 7.56
N ALA A 140 -10.77 5.37 6.80
CA ALA A 140 -11.41 6.21 5.80
C ALA A 140 -12.12 5.38 4.72
N LEU A 141 -11.44 4.37 4.14
CA LEU A 141 -12.07 3.49 3.14
C LEU A 141 -13.24 2.67 3.71
N SER A 142 -13.17 2.29 4.99
CA SER A 142 -14.28 1.57 5.64
C SER A 142 -15.45 2.48 6.05
N GLY A 143 -15.34 3.79 5.87
CA GLY A 143 -16.36 4.74 6.29
C GLY A 143 -16.51 4.87 7.81
N ASP A 144 -15.46 4.59 8.61
CA ASP A 144 -15.49 4.70 10.07
C ASP A 144 -15.36 6.16 10.53
N VAL A 145 -16.39 6.94 10.19
CA VAL A 145 -16.53 8.36 10.48
C VAL A 145 -16.50 8.62 11.98
N GLY A 146 -17.14 7.75 12.78
CA GLY A 146 -17.24 7.90 14.23
C GLY A 146 -15.88 7.87 14.92
N ARG A 147 -15.03 6.88 14.57
CA ARG A 147 -13.69 6.77 15.15
C ARG A 147 -12.78 7.93 14.74
N LEU A 148 -12.86 8.34 13.49
CA LEU A 148 -12.08 9.48 12.98
C LEU A 148 -12.49 10.81 13.64
N HIS A 149 -13.78 11.04 13.88
CA HIS A 149 -14.23 12.21 14.66
C HIS A 149 -13.72 12.18 16.09
N GLY A 150 -13.74 11.03 16.78
CA GLY A 150 -13.18 10.91 18.12
C GLY A 150 -11.69 11.28 18.19
N TYR A 151 -10.91 10.92 17.16
CA TYR A 151 -9.52 11.36 17.05
C TYR A 151 -9.39 12.87 16.85
N LYS A 152 -10.24 13.47 16.01
CA LYS A 152 -10.24 14.91 15.76
C LYS A 152 -10.57 15.71 17.02
N GLU A 153 -11.59 15.30 17.77
CA GLU A 153 -11.98 15.92 19.04
C GLU A 153 -10.86 15.87 20.07
N SER A 154 -10.17 14.73 20.17
CA SER A 154 -9.00 14.58 21.06
C SER A 154 -7.89 15.55 20.67
N PHE A 155 -7.58 15.66 19.37
CA PHE A 155 -6.58 16.60 18.86
C PHE A 155 -6.95 18.06 19.16
N ASP A 156 -8.23 18.42 19.07
CA ASP A 156 -8.72 19.77 19.37
C ASP A 156 -8.61 20.12 20.86
N GLN A 157 -8.65 19.10 21.74
CA GLN A 157 -8.39 19.24 23.18
C GLN A 157 -6.90 19.21 23.54
N GLY A 158 -6.01 19.08 22.55
CA GLY A 158 -4.57 18.98 22.74
C GLY A 158 -4.07 17.58 23.08
N ASP A 159 -4.95 16.56 23.12
CA ASP A 159 -4.56 15.17 23.28
C ASP A 159 -4.33 14.49 21.92
N ARG A 160 -3.07 14.17 21.64
CA ARG A 160 -2.67 13.49 20.40
C ARG A 160 -2.87 11.97 20.45
N MET A 161 -3.35 11.42 21.56
CA MET A 161 -3.60 9.97 21.73
C MET A 161 -2.39 9.08 21.41
N GLY A 162 -1.17 9.59 21.58
CA GLY A 162 0.05 8.88 21.23
C GLY A 162 0.39 8.81 19.73
N PHE A 163 -0.39 9.44 18.85
CA PHE A 163 -0.05 9.54 17.43
C PHE A 163 1.35 10.15 17.25
N VAL A 164 2.10 9.55 16.33
CA VAL A 164 3.43 10.03 15.93
C VAL A 164 3.38 11.51 15.49
N PRO A 165 4.47 12.27 15.68
CA PRO A 165 4.46 13.73 15.48
C PRO A 165 3.99 14.22 14.11
N TYR A 166 4.24 13.45 13.04
CA TYR A 166 3.89 13.86 11.69
C TYR A 166 2.38 13.80 11.38
N ILE A 167 1.59 13.07 12.17
CA ILE A 167 0.13 13.03 11.99
C ILE A 167 -0.48 14.34 12.50
N THR A 168 -1.27 15.01 11.67
CA THR A 168 -1.85 16.32 12.01
C THR A 168 -3.37 16.27 12.06
N ALA A 169 -3.99 17.25 12.73
CA ALA A 169 -5.45 17.39 12.74
C ALA A 169 -6.01 17.50 11.30
N LYS A 170 -5.29 18.20 10.41
CA LYS A 170 -5.66 18.34 8.99
C LYS A 170 -5.67 17.00 8.25
N MET A 171 -4.76 16.09 8.58
CA MET A 171 -4.77 14.73 8.00
C MET A 171 -6.01 13.95 8.47
N ILE A 172 -6.39 14.08 9.75
CA ILE A 172 -7.61 13.47 10.29
C ILE A 172 -8.86 14.06 9.61
N GLU A 173 -8.92 15.37 9.41
CA GLU A 173 -10.01 16.03 8.68
C GLU A 173 -10.17 15.47 7.26
N ARG A 174 -9.07 15.33 6.51
CA ARG A 174 -9.10 14.72 5.17
C ARG A 174 -9.57 13.27 5.22
N ALA A 175 -9.14 12.50 6.22
CA ALA A 175 -9.60 11.13 6.41
C ALA A 175 -11.12 11.07 6.69
N ILE A 176 -11.66 12.01 7.47
CA ILE A 176 -13.11 12.15 7.71
C ILE A 176 -13.86 12.42 6.41
N SER A 177 -13.39 13.34 5.57
CA SER A 177 -14.03 13.64 4.28
C SER A 177 -14.12 12.39 3.40
N ILE A 178 -13.02 11.65 3.26
CA ILE A 178 -12.98 10.39 2.50
C ILE A 178 -13.94 9.35 3.12
N ALA A 179 -14.00 9.27 4.45
CA ALA A 179 -14.89 8.34 5.15
C ALA A 179 -16.37 8.63 4.91
N GLN A 180 -16.74 9.91 4.88
CA GLN A 180 -18.11 10.34 4.61
C GLN A 180 -18.53 9.99 3.18
N GLU A 181 -17.68 10.24 2.20
CA GLU A 181 -17.92 9.87 0.80
C GLU A 181 -18.15 8.35 0.66
N ASN A 182 -17.33 7.52 1.30
CA ASN A 182 -17.47 6.06 1.25
C ASN A 182 -18.69 5.53 2.01
N ALA A 183 -19.07 6.17 3.12
CA ALA A 183 -20.28 5.82 3.87
C ALA A 183 -21.56 6.13 3.09
N GLU A 184 -21.56 7.18 2.27
CA GLU A 184 -22.69 7.53 1.40
C GLU A 184 -22.84 6.57 0.23
N VAL A 185 -21.73 6.15 -0.40
CA VAL A 185 -21.73 5.15 -1.48
C VAL A 185 -22.22 3.78 -0.98
N SER A 186 -21.98 3.46 0.30
CA SER A 186 -22.37 2.17 0.90
C SER A 186 -23.83 2.11 1.36
N ARG A 187 -24.60 3.22 1.31
CA ARG A 187 -26.02 3.21 1.66
C ARG A 187 -26.86 2.67 0.50
N PRO A 188 -27.68 1.62 0.70
CA PRO A 188 -28.60 1.16 -0.34
C PRO A 188 -29.57 2.29 -0.70
N HIS A 189 -29.60 2.65 -1.99
CA HIS A 189 -30.51 3.67 -2.50
C HIS A 189 -31.95 3.18 -2.29
N CYS A 190 -32.63 3.73 -1.28
CA CYS A 190 -34.04 3.44 -1.05
C CYS A 190 -34.86 4.16 -2.14
N PRO A 191 -35.54 3.47 -3.08
CA PRO A 191 -36.30 4.16 -4.11
C PRO A 191 -37.44 4.93 -3.44
N ARG A 192 -37.51 6.24 -3.69
CA ARG A 192 -38.65 7.07 -3.27
C ARG A 192 -39.92 6.47 -3.84
N VAL A 193 -40.78 5.92 -2.98
CA VAL A 193 -42.14 5.56 -3.33
C VAL A 193 -42.87 6.87 -3.62
N ILE A 194 -43.04 7.19 -4.90
CA ILE A 194 -43.94 8.26 -5.33
C ILE A 194 -45.35 7.70 -5.22
N SER A 195 -46.00 7.94 -4.09
CA SER A 195 -47.45 7.82 -3.98
C SER A 195 -48.08 8.87 -4.90
N LYS A 196 -48.60 8.45 -6.05
CA LYS A 196 -49.47 9.30 -6.88
C LYS A 196 -50.83 9.44 -6.20
N PRO A 197 -51.45 10.64 -6.27
CA PRO A 197 -52.79 10.89 -5.76
C PRO A 197 -53.87 10.14 -6.55
#